data_AF-A0A2T7UMR2-F1
#
_entry.id   AF-A0A2T7UMR2-F1
#
_cell.length_a   1.000
_cell.length_b   1.000
_cell.length_c   1.000
_cell.angle_alpha   90.00
_cell.angle_beta   90.00
_cell.angle_gamma   90.00
#
_symmetry.space_group_name_H-M   'P 1'
#
loop_
_entity.id
_entity.type
_entity.pdbx_description
1 polymer ?
#
loop_
_entity_poly.entity_id
_entity_poly.type
_entity_poly.pdbx_seq_one_letter_code
_entity_poly.pdbx_strand_id
1 'polypeptide(L)' 'MTRHLDPDSLPLRPPSDAPQERLCLRCRVPFPSEGFGERICRRCKGSSSWRSSVQFAPSTGRQR' A
#
# COMPACT_ATOMS: atom_id res chain seq x y z
N MET A 1 24.77 25.72 -27.14
CA MET A 1 24.53 24.63 -26.17
C MET A 1 23.77 25.17 -24.98
N THR A 2 22.48 25.46 -25.13
CA THR A 2 21.67 26.01 -24.03
C THR A 2 20.54 25.02 -23.79
N ARG A 3 20.60 24.31 -22.65
CA ARG A 3 19.53 23.41 -22.23
C ARG A 3 18.34 24.26 -21.81
N HIS A 4 17.28 24.25 -22.61
CA HIS A 4 15.99 24.82 -22.24
C HIS A 4 15.44 23.94 -21.10
N LEU A 5 15.39 24.48 -19.89
CA LEU A 5 14.72 23.83 -18.76
C LEU A 5 13.25 24.18 -18.86
N ASP A 6 12.42 23.16 -19.09
CA ASP A 6 10.98 23.29 -19.23
C ASP A 6 10.32 23.59 -17.85
N PRO A 7 9.60 24.71 -17.69
CA PRO A 7 8.99 25.10 -16.42
C PRO A 7 7.75 24.25 -16.05
N ASP A 8 7.29 23.33 -16.91
CA ASP A 8 6.21 22.38 -16.62
C ASP A 8 6.72 21.13 -15.87
N SER A 9 7.99 21.09 -15.48
CA SER A 9 8.53 20.08 -14.56
C SER A 9 8.40 20.47 -13.09
N LEU A 10 7.46 21.37 -12.74
CA LEU A 10 7.12 21.60 -11.34
C LEU A 10 6.58 20.28 -10.78
N PRO A 11 7.20 19.72 -9.72
CA PRO A 11 6.63 18.54 -9.10
C PRO A 11 5.30 18.98 -8.50
N LEU A 12 4.19 18.65 -9.18
CA LEU A 12 2.90 18.54 -8.55
C LEU A 12 3.16 17.64 -7.34
N ARG A 13 3.17 18.25 -6.15
CA ARG A 13 3.44 17.53 -4.90
C ARG A 13 2.66 16.23 -4.98
N PRO A 14 3.33 15.07 -4.84
CA PRO A 14 2.60 13.80 -4.91
C PRO A 14 1.43 13.95 -3.94
N PRO A 15 0.21 13.54 -4.34
CA PRO A 15 -0.97 13.69 -3.51
C PRO A 15 -0.57 13.24 -2.13
N SER A 16 -0.68 14.15 -1.16
CA SER A 16 -0.16 13.90 0.19
C SER A 16 -0.75 12.59 0.69
N ASP A 17 0.00 11.86 1.52
CA ASP A 17 -0.48 10.69 2.26
C ASP A 17 -1.56 11.15 3.25
N ALA A 18 -2.69 11.59 2.70
CA ALA A 18 -3.75 12.25 3.40
C ALA A 18 -4.77 11.18 3.79
N PRO A 19 -5.33 11.29 5.00
CA PRO A 19 -6.37 10.38 5.43
C PRO A 19 -7.56 10.48 4.46
N GLN A 20 -7.93 9.37 3.84
CA GLN A 20 -9.01 9.31 2.86
C GLN A 20 -9.86 8.05 3.05
N GLU A 21 -11.15 8.16 2.77
CA GLU A 21 -12.04 7.00 2.72
C GLU A 21 -11.70 6.12 1.51
N ARG A 22 -11.37 4.85 1.78
CA ARG A 22 -11.02 3.86 0.77
C ARG A 22 -11.79 2.57 0.97
N LEU A 23 -11.95 1.82 -0.12
CA LEU A 23 -12.56 0.49 -0.07
C LEU A 23 -11.52 -0.56 0.34
N CYS A 24 -11.87 -1.39 1.32
CA CYS A 24 -11.02 -2.51 1.74
C CYS A 24 -10.83 -3.51 0.59
N LEU A 25 -9.59 -3.88 0.26
CA LEU A 25 -9.35 -4.86 -0.80
C LEU A 25 -9.89 -6.27 -0.48
N ARG A 26 -10.18 -6.57 0.80
CA ARG A 26 -10.70 -7.87 1.22
C ARG A 26 -12.22 -7.94 1.26
N CYS A 27 -12.87 -6.99 1.91
CA CYS A 27 -14.32 -7.01 2.13
C CYS A 27 -15.07 -5.89 1.40
N ARG A 28 -14.36 -5.00 0.68
CA ARG A 28 -14.90 -3.83 -0.03
C ARG A 28 -15.70 -2.85 0.83
N VAL A 29 -15.56 -2.91 2.15
CA VAL A 29 -16.17 -1.95 3.07
C VAL A 29 -15.37 -0.63 3.04
N PRO A 30 -16.03 0.55 2.94
CA PRO A 30 -15.37 1.83 3.08
C PRO A 30 -14.78 1.98 4.48
N PHE A 31 -13.53 2.43 4.58
CA PHE A 31 -12.85 2.66 5.84
C PHE A 31 -11.90 3.88 5.73
N PRO A 32 -11.66 4.59 6.84
CA PRO A 32 -10.67 5.66 6.88
C PRO A 32 -9.28 5.05 6.76
N SER A 33 -8.58 5.39 5.69
CA SER A 33 -7.19 5.01 5.46
C SER A 33 -6.32 6.20 5.81
N GLU A 34 -5.38 6.04 6.74
CA GLU A 34 -4.47 7.12 7.13
C GLU A 34 -3.44 7.47 6.04
N GLY A 35 -3.29 6.62 5.01
CA GLY A 35 -2.29 6.82 3.96
C GLY A 35 -2.35 5.81 2.80
N PHE A 36 -1.56 6.02 1.76
CA PHE A 36 -1.41 5.13 0.59
C PHE A 36 -1.16 3.69 0.98
N GLY A 37 -0.41 3.45 2.06
CA GLY A 37 -0.07 2.12 2.57
C GLY A 37 -1.25 1.37 3.20
N GLU A 38 -2.32 2.04 3.64
CA GLU A 38 -3.43 1.37 4.32
C GLU A 38 -4.58 1.07 3.35
N ARG A 39 -4.61 -0.14 2.80
CA ARG A 39 -5.65 -0.59 1.84
C ARG A 39 -6.58 -1.67 2.40
N ILE A 40 -6.42 -2.01 3.68
CA ILE A 40 -7.17 -3.06 4.38
C ILE A 40 -7.76 -2.47 5.65
N CYS A 41 -9.08 -2.61 5.85
CA CYS A 41 -9.74 -2.08 7.03
C CYS A 41 -9.25 -2.77 8.32
N ARG A 42 -9.36 -2.08 9.46
CA ARG A 42 -8.91 -2.59 10.78
C ARG A 42 -9.45 -3.99 11.12
N ARG A 43 -10.69 -4.30 10.74
CA ARG A 43 -11.29 -5.64 10.90
C ARG A 43 -10.54 -6.71 10.11
N CYS A 44 -10.29 -6.49 8.82
CA CYS A 44 -9.57 -7.44 7.98
C CYS A 44 -8.08 -7.50 8.32
N LYS A 45 -7.49 -6.37 8.73
CA LYS A 45 -6.09 -6.24 9.17
C LYS A 45 -5.81 -7.03 10.45
N GLY A 46 -6.76 -7.04 11.39
CA GLY A 46 -6.70 -7.83 12.63
C GLY A 46 -7.12 -9.30 12.46
N SER A 47 -7.60 -9.69 11.27
CA SER A 47 -7.99 -11.08 11.00
C SER A 47 -6.76 -11.93 10.75
N SER A 48 -6.73 -13.17 11.26
CA SER A 48 -5.59 -14.10 11.14
C SER A 48 -5.13 -14.28 9.69
N SER A 49 -6.04 -14.19 8.73
CA SER A 49 -5.76 -14.28 7.29
C SER A 49 -4.84 -13.19 6.73
N TRP A 50 -4.73 -12.02 7.37
CA TRP A 50 -3.79 -10.96 6.99
C TRP A 50 -2.44 -11.09 7.70
N ARG A 51 -2.42 -11.63 8.93
CA ARG A 51 -1.18 -11.81 9.71
C ARG A 51 -0.30 -12.96 9.18
N SER A 52 -0.84 -13.86 8.36
CA SER A 52 -0.10 -15.04 7.86
C SER A 52 0.95 -14.77 6.78
N SER A 53 1.17 -13.54 6.33
CA SER A 53 2.23 -13.23 5.34
C SER A 53 3.66 -13.35 5.89
N VAL A 54 3.81 -13.48 7.21
CA VAL A 54 5.09 -13.76 7.90
C VAL A 54 4.96 -15.05 8.71
N GLN A 55 4.26 -16.05 8.19
CA GLN A 55 4.61 -17.42 8.58
C GLN A 55 5.58 -17.88 7.52
N PHE A 56 6.86 -17.68 7.84
CA PHE A 56 8.03 -18.34 7.28
C PHE A 56 7.58 -19.63 6.59
N ALA A 57 7.44 -19.63 5.27
CA ALA A 57 7.34 -20.88 4.57
C ALA A 57 8.60 -21.62 4.99
N PRO A 58 8.54 -22.80 5.64
CA PRO A 58 9.74 -23.61 5.71
C PRO A 58 10.13 -23.80 4.25
N SER A 59 11.27 -23.22 3.88
CA SER A 59 11.95 -23.52 2.63
C SER A 59 12.34 -24.98 2.72
N THR A 60 11.37 -25.88 2.51
CA THR A 60 11.62 -27.31 2.36
C THR A 60 12.18 -27.51 0.96
N GLY A 61 13.32 -26.86 0.69
CA GLY A 61 14.24 -27.22 -0.36
C GLY A 61 14.87 -28.54 0.03
N ARG A 62 14.15 -29.63 -0.23
CA ARG A 62 14.67 -30.99 -0.22
C ARG A 62 15.69 -31.09 -1.35
N GLN A 63 16.93 -30.70 -1.09
CA GLN A 63 18.04 -31.07 -1.94
C GLN A 63 18.45 -32.50 -1.59
N ARG A 64 18.62 -33.27 -2.65
CA ARG A 64 18.72 -34.73 -2.69
C ARG A 64 20.17 -35.16 -2.73
#